data_AF-A0AA39TFU8-F1
#
_entry.id   AF-A0AA39TFU8-F1
#
_cell.length_a   1.000
_cell.length_b   1.000
_cell.length_c   1.000
_cell.angle_alpha   90.00
_cell.angle_beta   90.00
_cell.angle_gamma   90.00
#
_symmetry.space_group_name_H-M   'P 1'
#
loop_
_entity.id
_entity.type
_entity.pdbx_description
1 polymer ?
#
loop_
_entity_poly.entity_id
_entity_poly.type
_entity_poly.pdbx_seq_one_letter_code
_entity_poly.pdbx_strand_id
1 'polypeptide(L)'
;RALSVTKKRQIFNETRDKWMDRAVHMYHEEQEKRAGEKKEGLRGVCLEMEELCWKEDKTRIHLDKQTLSQRIKGVKSQAKSNAERSKLTAEEEEALIDYALKIAHQGFPLDLQHIQDIANKI
;
A
#
# COMPACT_ATOMS: atom_id res chain seq x y z
N ARG A 1 14.47 -11.79 -12.06
CA ARG A 1 15.23 -10.52 -11.90
C ARG A 1 15.12 -10.09 -10.44
N ALA A 2 16.20 -9.60 -9.82
CA ALA A 2 16.10 -8.98 -8.50
C ALA A 2 15.30 -7.67 -8.59
N LEU A 3 14.39 -7.45 -7.65
CA LEU A 3 13.62 -6.21 -7.56
C LEU A 3 14.47 -5.06 -7.00
N SER A 4 14.17 -3.83 -7.43
CA SER A 4 14.76 -2.62 -6.85
C SER A 4 14.37 -2.46 -5.39
N VAL A 5 15.17 -1.73 -4.61
CA VAL A 5 14.88 -1.44 -3.19
C VAL A 5 13.52 -0.74 -3.05
N THR A 6 13.23 0.20 -3.94
CA THR A 6 11.94 0.91 -3.98
C THR A 6 10.78 -0.04 -4.21
N LYS A 7 10.88 -0.96 -5.18
CA LYS A 7 9.81 -1.92 -5.47
C LYS A 7 9.59 -2.88 -4.30
N LYS A 8 10.66 -3.34 -3.64
CA LYS A 8 10.55 -4.15 -2.42
C LYS A 8 9.80 -3.41 -1.31
N ARG A 9 10.13 -2.12 -1.09
CA ARG A 9 9.45 -1.27 -0.11
C ARG A 9 7.99 -1.04 -0.46
N GLN A 10 7.68 -0.85 -1.74
CA GLN A 10 6.30 -0.73 -2.22
C GLN A 10 5.50 -1.99 -1.90
N ILE A 11 6.00 -3.17 -2.29
CA ILE A 11 5.33 -4.45 -2.02
C ILE A 11 5.11 -4.62 -0.51
N PHE A 12 6.12 -4.33 0.32
CA PHE A 12 5.99 -4.40 1.77
C PHE A 12 4.89 -3.47 2.31
N ASN A 13 4.82 -2.23 1.81
CA ASN A 13 3.77 -1.29 2.21
C ASN A 13 2.38 -1.74 1.76
N GLU A 14 2.25 -2.29 0.55
CA GLU A 14 1.01 -2.85 0.02
C GLU A 14 0.53 -4.04 0.87
N THR A 15 1.43 -4.96 1.23
CA THR A 15 1.15 -6.04 2.18
C THR A 15 0.67 -5.48 3.52
N ARG A 16 1.40 -4.51 4.09
CA ARG A 16 1.00 -3.90 5.37
C ARG A 16 -0.36 -3.20 5.29
N ASP A 17 -0.66 -2.48 4.21
CA ASP A 17 -1.96 -1.82 4.01
C ASP A 17 -3.10 -2.84 3.85
N LYS A 18 -2.88 -3.94 3.10
CA LYS A 18 -3.83 -5.07 3.00
C LYS A 18 -4.18 -5.62 4.39
N TRP A 19 -3.18 -5.89 5.22
CA TRP A 19 -3.41 -6.43 6.56
C TRP A 19 -3.99 -5.41 7.54
N MET A 20 -3.67 -4.13 7.37
CA MET A 20 -4.33 -3.05 8.13
C MET A 20 -5.81 -2.94 7.78
N ASP A 21 -6.17 -3.04 6.49
CA ASP A 21 -7.58 -3.01 6.08
C ASP A 21 -8.33 -4.24 6.63
N ARG A 22 -7.70 -5.44 6.64
CA ARG A 22 -8.27 -6.63 7.32
C ARG A 22 -8.44 -6.43 8.83
N ALA A 23 -7.47 -5.79 9.49
CA ALA A 23 -7.56 -5.45 10.91
C ALA A 23 -8.77 -4.55 11.22
N VAL A 24 -9.07 -3.58 10.34
CA VAL A 24 -10.26 -2.73 10.47
C VAL A 24 -11.54 -3.57 10.41
N HIS A 25 -11.65 -4.46 9.43
CA HIS A 25 -12.81 -5.34 9.28
C HIS A 25 -13.02 -6.23 10.52
N MET A 26 -11.96 -6.93 10.96
CA MET A 26 -12.02 -7.76 12.17
C MET A 26 -12.42 -6.95 13.40
N TYR A 27 -11.88 -5.74 13.57
CA TYR A 27 -12.26 -4.90 14.70
C TYR A 27 -13.75 -4.53 14.68
N HIS A 28 -14.33 -4.27 13.51
CA HIS A 28 -15.77 -4.04 13.41
C HIS A 28 -16.59 -5.27 13.81
N GLU A 29 -16.19 -6.46 13.36
CA GLU A 29 -16.83 -7.73 13.75
C GLU A 29 -16.74 -8.00 15.27
N GLU A 30 -15.58 -7.72 15.88
CA GLU A 30 -15.39 -7.80 17.33
C GLU A 30 -16.34 -6.87 18.10
N GLN A 31 -16.60 -5.68 17.55
CA GLN A 31 -17.48 -4.71 18.19
C GLN A 31 -18.95 -5.13 18.12
N GLU A 32 -19.35 -5.90 17.11
CA GLU A 32 -20.71 -6.45 16.95
C GLU A 32 -21.00 -7.64 17.89
N LYS A 33 -19.97 -8.23 18.53
CA LYS A 33 -20.15 -9.31 19.51
C LYS A 33 -21.07 -8.92 20.66
N ARG A 34 -21.82 -9.91 21.18
CA ARG A 34 -22.82 -9.72 22.23
C ARG A 34 -22.18 -9.26 23.54
N ALA A 35 -22.96 -8.56 24.37
CA ALA A 35 -22.54 -8.18 25.71
C ALA A 35 -22.27 -9.43 26.56
N GLY A 36 -21.04 -9.58 27.06
CA GLY A 36 -20.58 -10.75 27.83
C GLY A 36 -19.56 -11.63 27.10
N GLU A 37 -19.43 -11.49 25.78
CA GLU A 37 -18.34 -12.14 25.04
C GLU A 37 -17.04 -11.34 25.21
N LYS A 38 -15.91 -12.05 25.32
CA LYS A 38 -14.59 -11.42 25.37
C LYS A 38 -14.29 -10.78 24.02
N LYS A 39 -14.26 -9.44 23.99
CA LYS A 39 -13.91 -8.66 22.81
C LYS A 39 -12.41 -8.42 22.75
N GLU A 40 -11.85 -8.54 21.56
CA GLU A 40 -10.48 -8.15 21.30
C GLU A 40 -10.38 -6.61 21.25
N GLY A 41 -9.42 -6.05 21.97
CA GLY A 41 -9.07 -4.63 21.81
C GLY A 41 -8.22 -4.40 20.56
N LEU A 42 -8.03 -3.14 20.17
CA LEU A 42 -7.20 -2.75 19.01
C LEU A 42 -5.84 -3.47 18.96
N ARG A 43 -5.16 -3.60 20.11
CA ARG A 43 -3.86 -4.26 20.19
C ARG A 43 -3.94 -5.78 19.95
N GLY A 44 -5.01 -6.43 20.40
CA GLY A 44 -5.23 -7.86 20.17
C GLY A 44 -5.40 -8.13 18.68
N VAL A 45 -6.31 -7.39 18.05
CA VAL A 45 -6.54 -7.42 16.60
C VAL A 45 -5.25 -7.18 15.80
N CYS A 46 -4.43 -6.18 16.18
CA CYS A 46 -3.14 -5.96 15.50
C CYS A 46 -2.21 -7.18 15.59
N LEU A 47 -2.06 -7.78 16.77
CA LEU A 47 -1.19 -8.95 16.97
C LEU A 47 -1.71 -10.17 16.19
N GLU A 48 -3.02 -10.41 16.22
CA GLU A 48 -3.64 -11.49 15.47
C GLU A 48 -3.39 -11.33 13.96
N MET A 49 -3.56 -10.12 13.43
CA MET A 49 -3.30 -9.85 12.01
C MET A 49 -1.82 -9.96 11.65
N GLU A 50 -0.89 -9.58 12.53
CA GLU A 50 0.54 -9.79 12.32
C GLU A 50 0.87 -11.29 12.24
N GLU A 51 0.28 -12.11 13.11
CA GLU A 51 0.43 -13.57 13.09
C GLU A 51 -0.18 -14.20 11.83
N LEU A 52 -1.38 -13.77 11.42
CA LEU A 52 -2.00 -14.24 10.19
C LEU A 52 -1.18 -13.85 8.96
N CYS A 53 -0.62 -12.63 8.92
CA CYS A 53 0.29 -12.21 7.86
C CYS A 53 1.51 -13.12 7.75
N TRP A 54 2.08 -13.54 8.88
CA TRP A 54 3.17 -14.51 8.88
C TRP A 54 2.72 -15.89 8.38
N LYS A 55 1.51 -16.34 8.73
CA LYS A 55 0.98 -17.64 8.30
C LYS A 55 0.70 -17.67 6.80
N GLU A 56 -0.01 -16.66 6.28
CA GLU A 56 -0.46 -16.57 4.88
C GLU A 56 0.62 -16.01 3.94
N ASP A 57 1.11 -14.80 4.20
CA ASP A 57 1.96 -14.04 3.27
C ASP A 57 3.46 -14.22 3.56
N LYS A 58 3.82 -15.00 4.60
CA LYS A 58 5.20 -15.28 5.05
C LYS A 58 6.04 -14.01 5.25
N THR A 59 5.38 -12.90 5.56
CA THR A 59 6.00 -11.59 5.71
C THR A 59 5.78 -11.11 7.13
N ARG A 60 6.85 -10.67 7.78
CA ARG A 60 6.76 -10.06 9.12
C ARG A 60 6.45 -8.58 8.96
N ILE A 61 5.26 -8.19 9.40
CA ILE A 61 4.83 -6.80 9.43
C ILE A 61 4.62 -6.36 10.87
N HIS A 62 4.60 -5.04 11.08
CA HIS A 62 4.12 -4.45 12.32
C HIS A 62 2.92 -3.55 12.01
N LEU A 63 1.83 -3.75 12.76
CA LEU A 63 0.60 -2.98 12.72
C LEU A 63 0.49 -2.16 14.00
N ASP A 64 0.56 -0.84 13.84
CA ASP A 64 0.44 0.08 14.96
C ASP A 64 -1.04 0.31 15.34
N LYS A 65 -1.34 0.23 16.64
CA LYS A 65 -2.70 0.39 17.18
C LYS A 65 -3.29 1.78 16.92
N GLN A 66 -2.45 2.82 16.89
CA GLN A 66 -2.92 4.19 16.69
C GLN A 66 -3.30 4.38 15.21
N THR A 67 -2.54 3.80 14.30
CA THR A 67 -2.86 3.74 12.88
C THR A 67 -4.18 3.00 12.65
N LEU A 68 -4.40 1.85 13.30
CA LEU A 68 -5.68 1.14 13.25
C LEU A 68 -6.84 2.03 13.75
N SER A 69 -6.66 2.70 14.90
CA SER A 69 -7.67 3.63 15.44
C SER A 69 -8.01 4.78 14.48
N GLN A 70 -7.01 5.32 13.79
CA GLN A 70 -7.22 6.36 12.77
C GLN A 70 -7.94 5.81 11.54
N ARG A 71 -7.62 4.59 11.12
CA ARG A 71 -8.26 3.93 9.97
C ARG A 71 -9.75 3.67 10.20
N ILE A 72 -10.10 3.22 11.40
CA ILE A 72 -11.50 3.04 11.82
C ILE A 72 -12.29 4.37 11.76
N LYS A 73 -11.61 5.50 12.01
CA LYS A 73 -12.19 6.85 11.87
C LYS A 73 -12.24 7.36 10.42
N GLY A 74 -11.85 6.55 9.44
CA GLY A 74 -11.87 6.89 8.02
C GLY A 74 -10.60 7.57 7.48
N VAL A 75 -9.52 7.64 8.26
CA VAL A 75 -8.23 8.17 7.75
C VAL A 75 -7.64 7.19 6.73
N LYS A 76 -7.38 7.65 5.51
CA LYS A 76 -6.85 6.83 4.42
C LYS A 76 -5.36 6.52 4.59
N SER A 77 -4.87 5.50 3.89
CA SER A 77 -3.42 5.26 3.78
C SER A 77 -2.75 6.39 3.02
N GLN A 78 -1.46 6.57 3.27
CA GLN A 78 -0.66 7.48 2.46
C GLN A 78 -0.68 7.07 0.98
N ALA A 79 -0.67 5.76 0.68
CA ALA A 79 -0.74 5.27 -0.70
C ALA A 79 -2.09 5.63 -1.36
N LYS A 80 -3.22 5.39 -0.67
CA LYS A 80 -4.56 5.76 -1.16
C LYS A 80 -4.71 7.28 -1.33
N SER A 81 -4.25 8.06 -0.35
CA SER A 81 -4.27 9.53 -0.41
C SER A 81 -3.41 10.09 -1.54
N ASN A 82 -2.24 9.49 -1.79
CA ASN A 82 -1.37 9.88 -2.88
C ASN A 82 -1.97 9.50 -4.24
N ALA A 83 -2.57 8.31 -4.36
CA ALA A 83 -3.24 7.88 -5.59
C ALA A 83 -4.39 8.82 -5.97
N GLU A 84 -5.21 9.24 -5.00
CA GLU A 84 -6.29 10.23 -5.22
C GLU A 84 -5.79 11.61 -5.66
N ARG A 85 -4.54 11.95 -5.32
CA ARG A 85 -3.90 13.22 -5.69
C ARG A 85 -2.99 13.08 -6.91
N SER A 86 -2.86 11.89 -7.48
CA SER A 86 -2.01 11.66 -8.63
C SER A 86 -2.56 12.42 -9.83
N LYS A 87 -1.65 13.06 -10.57
CA LYS A 87 -1.97 13.70 -11.85
C LYS A 87 -1.92 12.73 -13.02
N LEU A 88 -1.33 11.56 -12.80
CA LEU A 88 -1.21 10.49 -13.78
C LEU A 88 -2.07 9.31 -13.34
N THR A 89 -2.78 8.72 -14.29
CA THR A 89 -3.38 7.40 -14.14
C THR A 89 -2.29 6.33 -14.05
N ALA A 90 -2.64 5.14 -13.54
CA ALA A 90 -1.70 4.02 -13.51
C ALA A 90 -1.24 3.62 -14.92
N GLU A 91 -2.12 3.75 -15.91
CA GLU A 91 -1.85 3.45 -17.31
C GLU A 91 -0.88 4.48 -17.92
N GLU A 92 -1.09 5.78 -17.64
CA GLU A 92 -0.18 6.85 -18.06
C GLU A 92 1.22 6.71 -17.44
N GLU A 93 1.28 6.37 -16.15
CA GLU A 93 2.55 6.14 -15.45
C GLU A 93 3.30 4.94 -16.06
N GLU A 94 2.60 3.83 -16.33
CA GLU A 94 3.19 2.65 -16.96
C GLU A 94 3.69 2.94 -18.38
N ALA A 95 2.90 3.65 -19.20
CA ALA A 95 3.29 4.06 -20.54
C ALA A 95 4.56 4.94 -20.55
N LEU A 96 4.68 5.87 -19.59
CA LEU A 96 5.88 6.70 -19.43
C LEU A 96 7.11 5.89 -19.03
N ILE A 97 6.96 4.94 -18.10
CA ILE A 97 8.05 4.08 -17.66
C ILE A 97 8.54 3.21 -18.82
N ASP A 98 7.63 2.58 -19.55
CA ASP A 98 7.97 1.72 -20.69
C ASP A 98 8.67 2.50 -21.81
N TYR A 99 8.18 3.71 -22.11
CA TYR A 99 8.84 4.60 -23.05
C TYR A 99 10.26 4.96 -22.59
N ALA A 100 10.41 5.38 -21.32
CA ALA A 100 11.70 5.76 -20.76
C ALA A 100 12.70 4.60 -20.77
N LEU A 101 12.26 3.38 -20.43
CA LEU A 101 13.07 2.18 -20.50
C LEU A 101 13.48 1.86 -21.95
N LYS A 102 12.56 1.97 -22.91
CA LYS A 102 12.85 1.75 -24.33
C LYS A 102 13.93 2.70 -24.85
N ILE A 103 13.83 3.99 -24.52
CA ILE A 103 14.80 5.00 -24.95
C ILE A 103 16.15 4.84 -24.24
N ALA A 104 16.14 4.52 -22.93
CA ALA A 104 17.37 4.20 -22.19
C ALA A 104 18.09 2.96 -22.77
N HIS A 105 17.34 1.93 -23.18
CA HIS A 105 17.90 0.75 -23.86
C HIS A 105 18.55 1.07 -25.22
N GLN A 106 18.15 2.16 -25.87
CA GLN A 106 18.76 2.64 -27.11
C GLN A 106 20.03 3.50 -26.88
N GLY A 107 20.43 3.69 -25.61
CA GLY A 107 21.64 4.44 -25.26
C GLY A 107 21.44 5.96 -25.08
N PHE A 108 20.18 6.42 -25.10
CA PHE A 108 19.84 7.83 -24.91
C PHE A 108 19.07 7.98 -23.60
N PRO A 109 19.70 8.34 -22.47
CA PRO A 109 18.95 8.66 -21.27
C PRO A 109 18.10 9.92 -21.51
N LEU A 110 16.80 9.86 -21.24
CA LEU A 110 15.93 11.03 -21.32
C LEU A 110 16.27 12.03 -20.23
N ASP A 111 16.29 13.31 -20.59
CA ASP A 111 16.27 14.38 -19.60
C ASP A 111 14.85 14.58 -19.04
N LEU A 112 14.75 15.39 -17.99
CA LEU A 112 13.48 15.67 -17.33
C LEU A 112 12.49 16.42 -18.24
N GLN A 113 12.99 17.28 -19.15
CA GLN A 113 12.12 18.07 -20.04
C GLN A 113 11.41 17.16 -21.04
N HIS A 114 12.13 16.21 -21.65
CA HIS A 114 11.55 15.26 -22.59
C HIS A 114 10.52 14.36 -21.90
N ILE A 115 10.77 13.92 -20.66
CA ILE A 115 9.79 13.14 -19.90
C ILE A 115 8.52 13.95 -19.67
N GLN A 116 8.64 15.23 -19.31
CA GLN A 116 7.48 16.12 -19.13
C GLN A 116 6.70 16.32 -20.45
N ASP A 117 7.40 16.52 -21.56
CA ASP A 117 6.77 16.69 -22.87
C ASP A 117 5.98 15.46 -23.30
N ILE A 118 6.49 14.27 -23.01
CA ILE A 118 5.79 13.02 -23.31
C ILE A 118 4.61 12.84 -22.35
N ALA A 119 4.78 13.13 -21.06
CA ALA A 119 3.69 13.05 -20.09
C ALA A 119 2.52 13.97 -20.43
N ASN A 120 2.78 15.13 -21.04
CA ASN A 120 1.72 16.04 -21.50
C ASN A 120 1.06 15.62 -22.83
N LYS A 121 1.61 14.62 -23.52
CA LYS A 121 1.11 14.12 -24.82
C LYS A 121 0.35 12.80 -24.70
N ILE A 122 0.44 12.14 -23.55
CA ILE A 122 -0.37 10.97 -23.19
C ILE A 122 -1.68 11.51 -22.62
#